data_AF-X1CN32-F1
#
_entry.id   AF-X1CN32-F1
#
_cell.length_a   1.000
_cell.length_b   1.000
_cell.length_c   1.000
_cell.angle_alpha   90.00
_cell.angle_beta   90.00
_cell.angle_gamma   90.00
#
_symmetry.space_group_name_H-M   'P 1'
#
loop_
_entity.id
_entity.type
_entity.pdbx_description
1 polymer ?
#
loop_
_entity_poly.entity_id
_entity_poly.type
_entity_poly.pdbx_seq_one_letter_code
_entity_poly.pdbx_strand_id
1 'polypeptide(L)' 'VLDLNEIKNKMRTPVIIDGRNVYKKDQCEQLGFVYKAIGKPR' A
#
# COMPACT_ATOMS: atom_id res chain seq x y z
N VAL A 1 -14.50 -2.64 4.54
CA VAL A 1 -13.10 -3.11 4.38
C VAL A 1 -12.77 -3.07 2.90
N LEU A 2 -11.65 -2.48 2.50
CA LEU A 2 -11.24 -2.45 1.09
C LEU A 2 -10.50 -3.75 0.75
N ASP A 3 -10.75 -4.30 -0.43
CA ASP A 3 -9.96 -5.40 -0.97
C ASP A 3 -8.76 -4.83 -1.76
N LEU A 4 -7.57 -4.93 -1.17
CA LEU A 4 -6.34 -4.42 -1.78
C LEU A 4 -5.91 -5.24 -3.00
N ASN A 5 -6.26 -6.53 -3.10
CA ASN A 5 -5.94 -7.33 -4.28
C ASN A 5 -6.75 -6.88 -5.49
N GLU A 6 -8.05 -6.65 -5.29
CA GLU A 6 -8.92 -6.14 -6.35
C GLU A 6 -8.44 -4.77 -6.85
N ILE A 7 -8.09 -3.87 -5.93
CA ILE A 7 -7.57 -2.54 -6.27
C ILE A 7 -6.27 -2.67 -7.07
N LYS A 8 -5.32 -3.51 -6.62
CA LYS A 8 -4.04 -3.71 -7.31
C LYS A 8 -4.21 -4.10 -8.77
N ASN A 9 -5.12 -5.05 -9.05
CA ASN A 9 -5.36 -5.57 -10.40
C ASN A 9 -5.93 -4.51 -11.35
N LYS A 10 -6.49 -3.41 -10.82
CA LYS A 10 -7.00 -2.27 -11.61
C LYS A 10 -5.97 -1.15 -11.79
N MET A 11 -4.82 -1.22 -11.12
CA MET A 11 -3.80 -0.16 -11.15
C MET A 11 -2.73 -0.42 -12.20
N ARG A 12 -2.40 0.62 -12.99
CA ARG A 12 -1.23 0.59 -13.88
C ARG A 12 0.09 0.53 -13.10
N THR A 13 0.14 1.21 -11.95
CA THR A 13 1.33 1.26 -11.09
C THR A 13 0.87 1.20 -9.63
N PRO A 14 1.01 0.05 -8.96
CA PRO A 14 0.43 -0.17 -7.63
C PRO A 14 1.27 0.50 -6.53
N VAL A 15 1.05 1.79 -6.32
CA VAL A 15 1.69 2.58 -5.25
C VAL A 15 0.66 2.98 -4.20
N ILE A 16 0.96 2.76 -2.92
CA ILE A 16 0.17 3.26 -1.78
C ILE A 16 0.98 4.35 -1.07
N ILE A 17 0.41 5.56 -0.99
CA ILE A 17 0.91 6.64 -0.16
C ILE A 17 -0.03 6.79 1.03
N ASP A 18 0.43 6.40 2.21
CA ASP A 18 -0.38 6.33 3.41
C ASP A 18 0.01 7.43 4.40
N GLY A 19 -0.78 8.49 4.41
CA GLY A 19 -0.59 9.64 5.32
C GLY A 19 -1.06 9.39 6.75
N ARG A 20 -1.77 8.29 7.00
CA ARG A 20 -2.39 8.00 8.30
C ARG A 20 -1.82 6.73 8.96
N ASN A 21 -0.95 6.00 8.26
CA ASN A 21 -0.39 4.73 8.68
C ASN A 21 -1.49 3.69 9.01
N VAL A 22 -2.54 3.64 8.17
CA VAL A 22 -3.67 2.71 8.30
C VAL A 22 -3.27 1.28 7.94
N TYR A 23 -2.39 1.14 6.95
CA TYR A 23 -1.94 -0.17 6.48
C TYR A 23 -0.57 -0.53 7.01
N LYS A 24 -0.30 -1.83 7.15
CA LYS A 24 1.03 -2.31 7.49
C LYS A 24 1.89 -2.42 6.23
N LYS A 25 3.10 -1.87 6.29
CA LYS A 25 4.07 -1.85 5.18
C LYS A 25 4.32 -3.25 4.61
N ASP A 26 4.64 -4.20 5.47
CA ASP A 26 4.93 -5.60 5.12
C ASP A 26 3.78 -6.27 4.37
N GLN A 27 2.54 -6.07 4.83
CA GLN A 27 1.35 -6.62 4.17
C GLN A 27 1.15 -6.00 2.78
N CYS A 28 1.27 -4.68 2.65
CA CYS A 28 1.16 -4.01 1.36
C CYS A 28 2.25 -4.46 0.37
N GLU A 29 3.49 -4.61 0.84
CA GLU A 29 4.63 -5.05 0.02
C GLU A 29 4.51 -6.52 -0.38
N GLN A 30 4.05 -7.41 0.52
CA GLN A 30 3.74 -8.81 0.20
C GLN A 30 2.64 -8.94 -0.87
N LEU A 31 1.65 -8.05 -0.82
CA LEU A 31 0.64 -7.95 -1.87
C LEU A 31 1.17 -7.35 -3.17
N GLY A 32 2.40 -6.83 -3.19
CA GLY A 32 3.09 -6.29 -4.36
C GLY A 32 2.79 -4.82 -4.66
N PHE A 33 2.40 -4.04 -3.64
CA PHE A 33 2.40 -2.59 -3.71
C PHE A 33 3.77 -2.02 -3.37
N VAL A 34 4.13 -0.89 -3.99
CA VAL A 34 5.14 0.01 -3.42
C VAL A 34 4.46 0.84 -2.34
N TYR A 35 4.89 0.69 -1.08
CA TYR A 35 4.26 1.37 0.05
C TYR A 35 5.11 2.53 0.57
N LYS A 36 4.47 3.68 0.82
CA LYS A 36 5.10 4.86 1.42
C LYS A 36 4.27 5.43 2.57
N ALA A 37 4.79 5.31 3.78
CA ALA A 37 4.26 5.96 4.97
C ALA A 37 4.79 7.38 5.15
N ILE A 38 3.98 8.23 5.79
CA ILE A 38 4.38 9.55 6.29
C ILE A 38 4.86 9.43 7.75
N GLY A 39 5.98 10.10 8.06
CA GLY A 39 6.56 10.10 9.42
C GLY A 39 7.26 8.80 9.81
N LYS A 40 7.53 7.90 8.86
CA LYS A 40 8.29 6.66 9.06
C LYS A 40 9.60 6.67 8.26
N PRO A 41 10.69 6.07 8.79
CA PRO A 41 11.91 5.87 8.03
C PRO A 41 11.62 5.03 6.77
N ARG A 42 12.49 5.17 5.77
CA ARG A 42 12.39 4.41 4.52
C ARG A 42 12.70 2.95 4.78
#